data_AF-A0A9N8X5I5-F1
#
_entry.id   AF-A0A9N8X5I5-F1
#
_cell.length_a   1.000
_cell.length_b   1.000
_cell.length_c   1.000
_cell.angle_alpha   90.00
_cell.angle_beta   90.00
_cell.angle_gamma   90.00
#
_symmetry.space_group_name_H-M   'P 1'
#
loop_
_entity.id
_entity.type
_entity.pdbx_description
1 polymer ?
#
loop_
_entity_poly.entity_id
_entity_poly.type
_entity_poly.pdbx_seq_one_letter_code
_entity_poly.pdbx_strand_id
1 'polypeptide(L)'
;MLTLDAQTLHYYNQVQTWHTMTWPSNNPQSAGTRIEWQTDTAGTNKSFEFSGRWALVRMLERAKVEPVDSATYQLTWQAKPEGVDPKQVMTKVDATADSAALTTQEPLAPVPSIMTHPLSYLIRTDVGKGPLELLALRGFTLPSRIFIDRPAPVAKQPVAAGPPPLPKAALEAAKHAAVPIPQGSVPE
;
A
#
# COMPACT_ATOMS: atom_id res chain seq x y z
N MET A 1 -14.33 -23.32 -7.58
CA MET A 1 -13.27 -23.49 -8.59
C MET A 1 -12.26 -22.37 -8.45
N LEU A 2 -10.97 -22.68 -8.35
CA LEU A 2 -9.88 -21.71 -8.48
C LEU A 2 -9.30 -21.82 -9.88
N THR A 3 -9.06 -20.70 -10.54
CA THR A 3 -8.39 -20.61 -11.84
C THR A 3 -7.20 -19.68 -11.72
N LEU A 4 -6.02 -20.14 -12.13
CA LEU A 4 -4.77 -19.40 -12.13
C LEU A 4 -4.10 -19.50 -13.51
N ASP A 5 -4.08 -18.41 -14.25
CA ASP A 5 -3.53 -18.33 -15.61
C ASP A 5 -4.02 -19.46 -16.55
N ALA A 6 -5.31 -19.77 -16.50
CA ALA A 6 -6.02 -20.89 -17.15
C ALA A 6 -5.79 -22.31 -16.56
N GLN A 7 -4.97 -22.48 -15.53
CA GLN A 7 -4.92 -23.73 -14.75
C GLN A 7 -6.09 -23.76 -13.77
N THR A 8 -6.90 -24.82 -13.76
CA THR A 8 -8.08 -24.91 -12.89
C THR A 8 -7.91 -25.93 -11.76
N LEU A 9 -8.52 -25.62 -10.62
CA LEU A 9 -8.65 -26.49 -9.45
C LEU A 9 -10.13 -26.53 -9.05
N HIS A 10 -10.74 -27.69 -9.23
CA HIS A 10 -12.12 -27.94 -8.86
C HIS A 10 -12.16 -28.64 -7.49
N TYR A 11 -12.93 -28.09 -6.57
CA TYR A 11 -13.18 -28.70 -5.26
C TYR A 11 -14.68 -28.70 -5.00
N TYR A 12 -15.20 -29.88 -4.66
CA TYR A 12 -16.62 -30.13 -4.44
C TYR A 12 -16.81 -31.04 -3.22
N ASN A 13 -16.10 -30.70 -2.14
CA ASN A 13 -16.13 -31.42 -0.86
C ASN A 13 -15.66 -32.89 -0.94
N GLN A 14 -14.61 -33.13 -1.71
CA GLN A 14 -13.95 -34.43 -1.79
C GLN A 14 -12.71 -34.50 -0.88
N VAL A 15 -12.01 -35.64 -0.90
CA VAL A 15 -10.68 -35.77 -0.30
C VAL A 15 -9.76 -34.69 -0.89
N GLN A 16 -9.10 -33.94 -0.01
CA GLN A 16 -8.19 -32.87 -0.40
C GLN A 16 -6.94 -33.44 -1.07
N THR A 17 -6.58 -32.91 -2.23
CA THR A 17 -5.39 -33.30 -2.98
C THR A 17 -4.58 -32.08 -3.40
N TRP A 18 -3.26 -32.21 -3.31
CA TRP A 18 -2.33 -31.16 -3.72
C TRP A 18 -2.27 -31.09 -5.24
N HIS A 19 -2.39 -29.87 -5.77
CA HIS A 19 -2.25 -29.59 -7.20
C HIS A 19 -1.13 -28.58 -7.41
N THR A 20 -0.16 -28.96 -8.22
CA THR A 20 0.91 -28.05 -8.64
C THR A 20 0.36 -27.05 -9.64
N MET A 21 0.64 -25.77 -9.42
CA MET A 21 0.31 -24.69 -10.35
C MET A 21 1.57 -23.87 -10.62
N THR A 22 1.69 -23.38 -11.86
CA THR A 22 2.80 -22.53 -12.29
C THR A 22 2.34 -21.09 -12.44
N TRP A 23 3.05 -20.15 -11.82
CA TRP A 23 2.82 -18.73 -11.98
C TRP A 23 4.15 -17.97 -11.96
N PRO A 24 4.33 -16.94 -12.81
CA PRO A 24 3.44 -16.53 -13.91
C PRO A 24 3.44 -17.54 -15.06
N SER A 25 2.32 -17.69 -15.76
CA SER A 25 2.31 -18.51 -16.97
C SER A 25 3.09 -17.86 -18.12
N ASN A 26 3.48 -18.69 -19.09
CA ASN A 26 4.14 -18.26 -20.32
C ASN A 26 3.19 -17.56 -21.31
N ASN A 27 1.86 -17.70 -21.13
CA ASN A 27 0.87 -17.12 -22.03
C ASN A 27 0.24 -15.85 -21.41
N PRO A 28 0.57 -14.65 -21.93
CA PRO A 28 0.03 -13.41 -21.39
C PRO A 28 -1.48 -13.27 -21.56
N GLN A 29 -2.08 -13.92 -22.57
CA GLN A 29 -3.51 -13.76 -22.89
C GLN A 29 -4.41 -14.52 -21.90
N SER A 30 -3.90 -15.61 -21.32
CA SER A 30 -4.63 -16.37 -20.29
C SER A 30 -4.36 -15.87 -18.88
N ALA A 31 -3.59 -14.78 -18.72
CA ALA A 31 -3.15 -14.30 -17.42
C ALA A 31 -4.33 -13.74 -16.60
N GLY A 32 -4.51 -14.29 -15.40
CA GLY A 32 -5.64 -13.96 -14.55
C GLY A 32 -5.79 -14.91 -13.36
N THR A 33 -6.55 -14.48 -12.37
CA THR A 33 -6.86 -15.32 -11.21
C THR A 33 -8.32 -15.14 -10.85
N ARG A 34 -9.05 -16.25 -10.79
CA ARG A 34 -10.47 -16.29 -10.48
C ARG A 34 -10.75 -17.33 -9.42
N ILE A 35 -11.53 -16.99 -8.41
CA ILE A 35 -12.10 -17.94 -7.46
C ILE A 35 -13.61 -17.87 -7.63
N GLU A 36 -14.24 -18.97 -7.99
CA GLU A 36 -15.69 -19.15 -8.03
C GLU A 36 -16.12 -20.07 -6.89
N TRP A 37 -17.20 -19.72 -6.20
CA TRP A 37 -17.80 -20.55 -5.16
C TRP A 37 -19.31 -20.53 -5.26
N GLN A 38 -19.93 -21.59 -4.73
CA GLN A 38 -21.37 -21.78 -4.66
C GLN A 38 -21.73 -22.11 -3.22
N THR A 39 -22.88 -21.63 -2.76
CA THR A 39 -23.43 -21.96 -1.45
C THR A 39 -24.75 -22.68 -1.63
N ASP A 40 -25.02 -23.66 -0.78
CA ASP A 40 -26.26 -24.46 -0.80
C ASP A 40 -27.50 -23.59 -0.56
N THR A 41 -27.39 -22.66 0.38
CA THR A 41 -28.53 -21.84 0.85
C THR A 41 -28.96 -20.75 -0.13
N ALA A 42 -28.08 -20.28 -1.01
CA ALA A 42 -28.37 -19.13 -1.87
C ALA A 42 -28.42 -19.45 -3.37
N GLY A 43 -28.05 -20.66 -3.81
CA GLY A 43 -27.88 -20.98 -5.24
C GLY A 43 -26.98 -19.98 -6.00
N THR A 44 -26.25 -19.14 -5.27
CA THR A 44 -25.61 -17.94 -5.79
C THR A 44 -24.17 -18.29 -6.07
N ASN A 45 -23.81 -18.25 -7.35
CA ASN A 45 -22.43 -18.32 -7.80
C ASN A 45 -21.83 -16.93 -7.63
N LYS A 46 -20.78 -16.82 -6.84
CA LYS A 46 -20.00 -15.59 -6.75
C LYS A 46 -18.55 -15.87 -7.12
N SER A 47 -17.89 -14.83 -7.62
CA SER A 47 -16.50 -14.93 -8.00
C SER A 47 -15.68 -13.71 -7.63
N PHE A 48 -14.47 -13.96 -7.13
CA PHE A 48 -13.40 -12.97 -7.10
C PHE A 48 -12.64 -13.14 -8.40
N GLU A 49 -12.44 -12.06 -9.14
CA GLU A 49 -11.71 -12.10 -10.40
C GLU A 49 -10.77 -10.92 -10.50
N PHE A 50 -9.56 -11.22 -10.95
CA PHE A 50 -8.58 -10.23 -11.35
C PHE A 50 -7.93 -10.67 -12.66
N SER A 51 -7.72 -9.71 -13.55
CA SER A 51 -7.11 -9.98 -14.86
C SER A 51 -5.64 -9.53 -14.89
N GLY A 52 -4.88 -10.13 -15.82
CA GLY A 52 -3.49 -9.80 -16.08
C GLY A 52 -2.50 -10.52 -15.15
N ARG A 53 -1.20 -10.37 -15.44
CA ARG A 53 -0.12 -11.14 -14.80
C ARG A 53 -0.02 -10.99 -13.28
N TRP A 54 -0.42 -9.84 -12.76
CA TRP A 54 -0.42 -9.53 -11.33
C TRP A 54 -1.72 -9.91 -10.62
N ALA A 55 -2.64 -10.60 -11.30
CA ALA A 55 -3.92 -11.00 -10.74
C ALA A 55 -3.78 -11.86 -9.49
N LEU A 56 -2.84 -12.81 -9.48
CA LEU A 56 -2.60 -13.67 -8.31
C LEU A 56 -2.20 -12.83 -7.10
N VAL A 57 -1.28 -11.89 -7.27
CA VAL A 57 -0.81 -11.02 -6.18
C VAL A 57 -1.97 -10.19 -5.62
N ARG A 58 -2.81 -9.61 -6.48
CA ARG A 58 -4.02 -8.88 -6.04
C ARG A 58 -5.04 -9.79 -5.35
N MET A 59 -5.14 -11.05 -5.78
CA MET A 59 -5.99 -12.04 -5.13
C MET A 59 -5.47 -12.38 -3.73
N LEU A 60 -4.16 -12.64 -3.61
CA LEU A 60 -3.49 -12.93 -2.34
C LEU A 60 -3.55 -11.72 -1.39
N GLU A 61 -3.48 -10.49 -1.90
CA GLU A 61 -3.63 -9.27 -1.12
C GLU A 61 -5.02 -9.16 -0.45
N ARG A 62 -6.06 -9.75 -1.04
CA ARG A 62 -7.41 -9.81 -0.43
C ARG A 62 -7.59 -10.98 0.53
N ALA A 63 -6.61 -11.88 0.62
CA ALA A 63 -6.65 -13.02 1.52
C ALA A 63 -6.09 -12.63 2.89
N LYS A 64 -6.66 -13.22 3.94
CA LYS A 64 -5.93 -13.38 5.20
C LYS A 64 -4.95 -14.53 5.03
N VAL A 65 -3.65 -14.26 5.21
CA VAL A 65 -2.57 -15.24 5.06
C VAL A 65 -2.05 -15.61 6.45
N GLU A 66 -2.15 -16.87 6.82
CA GLU A 66 -1.66 -17.39 8.10
C GLU A 66 -0.64 -18.52 7.86
N PRO A 67 0.54 -18.48 8.48
CA PRO A 67 1.52 -19.56 8.35
C PRO A 67 1.00 -20.81 9.07
N VAL A 68 1.06 -21.95 8.40
CA VAL A 68 0.76 -23.27 8.98
C VAL A 68 2.05 -23.97 9.37
N ASP A 69 3.04 -23.94 8.49
CA ASP A 69 4.39 -24.44 8.73
C ASP A 69 5.44 -23.59 7.96
N SER A 70 6.66 -24.10 7.76
CA SER A 70 7.75 -23.39 7.07
C SER A 70 7.51 -23.15 5.58
N ALA A 71 6.67 -23.95 4.92
CA ALA A 71 6.43 -23.90 3.47
C ALA A 71 4.93 -23.85 3.11
N THR A 72 4.03 -24.02 4.10
CA THR A 72 2.59 -24.06 3.91
C THR A 72 1.92 -22.87 4.59
N TYR A 73 1.00 -22.23 3.86
CA TYR A 73 0.21 -21.10 4.33
C TYR A 73 -1.27 -21.38 4.09
N GLN A 74 -2.12 -20.96 5.04
CA GLN A 74 -3.55 -20.93 4.87
C GLN A 74 -3.97 -19.56 4.35
N LEU A 75 -4.75 -19.57 3.28
CA LEU A 75 -5.33 -18.41 2.64
C LEU A 75 -6.84 -18.42 2.92
N THR A 76 -7.35 -17.35 3.51
CA THR A 76 -8.79 -17.21 3.81
C THR A 76 -9.35 -15.97 3.15
N TRP A 77 -10.34 -16.12 2.27
CA TRP A 77 -11.09 -15.02 1.68
C TRP A 77 -12.48 -14.93 2.29
N GLN A 78 -12.92 -13.71 2.58
CA GLN A 78 -14.24 -13.44 3.12
C GLN A 78 -15.24 -13.23 1.98
N ALA A 79 -15.99 -14.29 1.63
CA ALA A 79 -17.01 -14.21 0.59
C ALA A 79 -18.33 -13.71 1.16
N LYS A 80 -18.89 -12.65 0.57
CA LYS A 80 -20.23 -12.16 0.91
C LYS A 80 -21.22 -12.64 -0.15
N PRO A 81 -22.30 -13.35 0.21
CA PRO A 81 -23.41 -13.58 -0.68
C PRO A 81 -24.07 -12.22 -0.96
N GLU A 82 -24.38 -11.95 -2.21
CA GLU A 82 -25.12 -10.74 -2.56
C GLU A 82 -26.58 -10.99 -2.26
N GLY A 83 -27.08 -10.32 -1.22
CA GLY A 83 -28.47 -10.30 -0.83
C GLY A 83 -28.85 -8.87 -0.49
N VAL A 84 -29.52 -8.22 -1.44
CA VAL A 84 -30.36 -7.02 -1.37
C VAL A 84 -29.96 -5.95 -0.34
N ASP A 85 -29.50 -4.79 -0.81
CA ASP A 85 -29.44 -3.58 0.00
C ASP A 85 -30.83 -3.31 0.64
N PRO A 86 -30.97 -3.29 1.99
CA PRO A 86 -32.25 -3.02 2.64
C PRO A 86 -32.76 -1.58 2.43
N LYS A 87 -32.03 -0.73 1.69
CA LYS A 87 -32.35 0.69 1.48
C LYS A 87 -33.13 1.00 0.20
N GLN A 88 -33.52 0.00 -0.60
CA GLN A 88 -34.28 0.23 -1.85
C GLN A 88 -35.66 -0.42 -1.92
N VAL A 89 -36.19 -0.97 -0.81
CA VAL A 89 -37.57 -1.51 -0.77
C VAL A 89 -38.59 -0.49 -0.23
N MET A 90 -38.15 0.66 0.31
CA MET A 90 -39.04 1.72 0.81
C MET A 90 -38.96 2.98 -0.06
N THR A 91 -39.33 2.88 -1.33
CA THR A 91 -39.94 4.04 -2.00
C THR A 91 -41.04 3.53 -2.92
N LYS A 92 -42.29 3.88 -2.57
CA LYS A 92 -43.54 3.72 -3.32
C LYS A 92 -44.38 2.48 -2.98
N VAL A 93 -44.96 2.50 -1.78
CA VAL A 93 -46.30 1.93 -1.54
C VAL A 93 -47.14 3.05 -0.94
N ASP A 94 -48.30 3.28 -1.54
CA ASP A 94 -49.26 4.35 -1.30
C ASP A 94 -49.56 4.62 0.18
N ALA A 95 -49.64 5.90 0.51
CA ALA A 95 -50.11 6.38 1.80
C ALA A 95 -51.62 6.56 1.77
N THR A 96 -52.36 5.58 2.27
CA THR A 96 -53.69 5.80 2.84
C THR A 96 -54.01 4.76 3.92
N ALA A 97 -54.66 5.26 4.98
CA ALA A 97 -55.38 4.54 6.03
C ALA A 97 -54.60 4.15 7.31
N ASP A 98 -54.73 5.09 8.26
CA ASP A 98 -55.30 4.94 9.61
C ASP A 98 -54.67 4.07 10.71
N SER A 99 -54.63 4.71 11.87
CA SER A 99 -54.09 4.23 13.14
C SER A 99 -55.14 3.44 13.91
N ALA A 100 -54.89 2.17 14.25
CA ALA A 100 -55.53 1.50 15.38
C ALA A 100 -54.76 0.26 15.88
N ALA A 101 -54.05 0.47 16.98
CA ALA A 101 -53.99 -0.37 18.18
C ALA A 101 -53.35 -1.79 18.21
N LEU A 102 -52.43 -1.92 19.21
CA LEU A 102 -52.19 -3.04 20.14
C LEU A 102 -51.31 -4.23 19.73
N THR A 103 -50.01 -4.05 20.06
CA THR A 103 -48.98 -5.00 20.50
C THR A 103 -49.26 -6.52 20.49
N THR A 104 -48.38 -7.24 19.80
CA THR A 104 -47.80 -8.51 20.25
C THR A 104 -46.30 -8.45 19.93
N GLN A 105 -45.43 -8.51 20.94
CA GLN A 105 -43.98 -8.61 20.75
C GLN A 105 -43.66 -9.99 20.18
N GLU A 106 -43.19 -10.00 18.94
CA GLU A 106 -42.70 -11.20 18.26
C GLU A 106 -41.31 -11.57 18.80
N PRO A 107 -40.99 -12.87 18.98
CA PRO A 107 -39.69 -13.30 19.46
C PRO A 107 -38.55 -12.79 18.58
N LEU A 108 -37.50 -12.30 19.25
CA LEU A 108 -36.19 -11.87 18.75
C LEU A 108 -35.90 -12.33 17.31
N ALA A 109 -36.07 -11.41 16.36
CA ALA A 109 -35.69 -11.63 14.96
C ALA A 109 -34.27 -12.24 14.92
N PRO A 110 -34.08 -13.36 14.18
CA PRO A 110 -32.74 -13.89 14.01
C PRO A 110 -31.89 -12.79 13.39
N VAL A 111 -30.78 -12.49 14.07
CA VAL A 111 -29.74 -11.55 13.66
C VAL A 111 -29.56 -11.65 12.14
N PRO A 112 -29.63 -10.55 11.37
CA PRO A 112 -29.42 -10.60 9.94
C PRO A 112 -28.04 -11.20 9.71
N SER A 113 -28.03 -12.44 9.26
CA SER A 113 -26.81 -13.15 8.94
C SER A 113 -26.34 -12.56 7.62
N ILE A 114 -25.56 -11.48 7.69
CA ILE A 114 -24.64 -11.12 6.60
C ILE A 114 -23.62 -12.26 6.58
N MET A 115 -24.02 -13.40 6.01
CA MET A 115 -23.30 -14.67 6.08
C MET A 115 -22.02 -14.53 5.29
N THR A 116 -20.96 -14.04 5.92
CA THR A 116 -19.64 -14.03 5.31
C THR A 116 -19.11 -15.46 5.37
N HIS A 117 -18.98 -16.09 4.21
CA HIS A 117 -18.48 -17.45 4.09
C HIS A 117 -16.96 -17.42 3.93
N PRO A 118 -16.19 -18.01 4.85
CA PRO A 118 -14.74 -18.08 4.72
C PRO A 118 -14.35 -19.13 3.67
N LEU A 119 -13.75 -18.70 2.57
CA LEU A 119 -13.16 -19.59 1.57
C LEU A 119 -11.71 -19.85 1.97
N SER A 120 -11.42 -21.08 2.42
CA SER A 120 -10.09 -21.46 2.92
C SER A 120 -9.36 -22.35 1.92
N TYR A 121 -8.11 -22.03 1.62
CA TYR A 121 -7.21 -22.83 0.79
C TYR A 121 -5.85 -22.96 1.47
N LEU A 122 -5.17 -24.08 1.23
CA LEU A 122 -3.76 -24.23 1.59
C LEU A 122 -2.91 -24.00 0.34
N ILE A 123 -1.90 -23.15 0.48
CA ILE A 123 -0.85 -22.97 -0.52
C ILE A 123 0.46 -23.50 0.06
N ARG A 124 1.18 -24.30 -0.72
CA ARG A 124 2.53 -24.75 -0.38
C ARG A 124 3.52 -24.18 -1.38
N THR A 125 4.61 -23.63 -0.89
CA THR A 125 5.67 -23.02 -1.70
C THR A 125 6.90 -23.92 -1.73
N ASP A 126 7.62 -23.91 -2.84
CA ASP A 126 8.86 -24.70 -3.01
C ASP A 126 10.05 -23.97 -2.36
N VAL A 127 10.19 -22.67 -2.64
CA VAL A 127 11.27 -21.83 -2.12
C VAL A 127 10.71 -20.59 -1.44
N GLY A 128 11.19 -20.33 -0.21
CA GLY A 128 10.76 -19.18 0.59
C GLY A 128 9.24 -19.10 0.75
N LYS A 129 8.68 -17.90 0.73
CA LYS A 129 7.21 -17.68 0.76
C LYS A 129 6.58 -17.63 -0.64
N GLY A 130 7.32 -18.03 -1.68
CA GLY A 130 6.87 -18.06 -3.07
C GLY A 130 6.20 -16.75 -3.51
N PRO A 131 4.98 -16.80 -4.10
CA PRO A 131 4.30 -15.59 -4.58
C PRO A 131 3.87 -14.62 -3.47
N LEU A 132 3.87 -15.03 -2.20
CA LEU A 132 3.51 -14.18 -1.06
C LEU A 132 4.59 -13.12 -0.77
N GLU A 133 5.85 -13.36 -1.13
CA GLU A 133 6.93 -12.36 -0.98
C GLU A 133 6.63 -11.07 -1.75
N LEU A 134 5.89 -11.17 -2.86
CA LEU A 134 5.54 -10.02 -3.68
C LEU A 134 4.60 -9.04 -2.97
N LEU A 135 3.88 -9.50 -1.93
CA LEU A 135 3.06 -8.61 -1.10
C LEU A 135 3.93 -7.60 -0.31
N ALA A 136 5.18 -7.96 0.02
CA ALA A 136 6.12 -7.06 0.70
C ALA A 136 6.60 -5.91 -0.19
N LEU A 137 6.47 -6.03 -1.51
CA LEU A 137 6.80 -4.96 -2.46
C LEU A 137 5.75 -3.84 -2.47
N ARG A 138 4.62 -4.01 -1.78
CA ARG A 138 3.58 -2.97 -1.72
C ARG A 138 4.11 -1.74 -0.97
N GLY A 139 4.14 -0.60 -1.67
CA GLY A 139 4.65 0.66 -1.11
C GLY A 139 6.16 0.71 -0.95
N PHE A 140 6.89 -0.26 -1.49
CA PHE A 140 8.34 -0.23 -1.54
C PHE A 140 8.80 0.97 -2.38
N THR A 141 9.71 1.77 -1.82
CA THR A 141 10.34 2.90 -2.51
C THR A 141 11.84 2.75 -2.43
N LEU A 142 12.52 2.99 -3.56
CA LEU A 142 13.97 2.94 -3.61
C LEU A 142 14.55 4.18 -2.92
N PRO A 143 15.52 4.03 -2.01
CA PRO A 143 16.24 5.16 -1.44
C PRO A 143 16.90 6.01 -2.54
N SER A 144 16.82 7.33 -2.41
CA SER A 144 17.43 8.26 -3.39
C SER A 144 18.94 8.41 -3.25
N ARG A 145 19.53 7.97 -2.12
CA ARG A 145 20.98 8.00 -1.86
C ARG A 145 21.41 6.73 -1.15
N ILE A 146 22.54 6.17 -1.59
CA ILE A 146 23.17 4.98 -1.01
C ILE A 146 24.15 5.32 0.12
N PHE A 147 24.64 6.56 0.16
CA PHE A 147 25.55 7.05 1.19
C PHE A 147 24.86 8.14 2.00
N ILE A 148 24.91 8.00 3.32
CA ILE A 148 24.49 9.03 4.26
C ILE A 148 25.77 9.67 4.78
N ASP A 149 26.12 10.85 4.26
CA ASP A 149 27.21 11.63 4.84
C ASP A 149 26.80 12.01 6.26
N ARG A 150 27.57 11.53 7.24
CA ARG A 150 27.46 12.02 8.62
C ARG A 150 27.73 13.53 8.56
N PRO A 151 26.83 14.39 9.06
CA PRO A 151 27.06 15.83 9.02
C PRO A 151 28.39 16.12 9.72
N ALA A 152 29.35 16.68 8.97
CA ALA A 152 30.59 17.15 9.54
C ALA A 152 30.25 18.25 10.56
N PRO A 153 30.88 18.25 11.76
CA PRO A 153 30.74 19.39 12.66
C PRO A 153 31.18 20.64 11.89
N VAL A 154 30.37 21.70 11.96
CA VAL A 154 30.60 22.99 11.29
C VAL A 154 32.00 23.48 11.64
N ALA A 155 32.97 23.22 10.76
CA ALA A 155 34.28 23.81 10.86
C ALA A 155 34.10 25.31 10.65
N LYS A 156 34.49 26.11 11.65
CA LYS A 156 34.50 27.57 11.56
C LYS A 156 35.25 27.96 10.29
N GLN A 157 34.56 28.71 9.44
CA GLN A 157 35.04 29.25 8.18
C GLN A 157 36.44 29.88 8.36
N PRO A 158 37.44 29.55 7.52
CA PRO A 158 38.71 30.25 7.54
C PRO A 158 38.45 31.73 7.25
N VAL A 159 38.93 32.61 8.12
CA VAL A 159 38.90 34.06 7.91
C VAL A 159 39.56 34.33 6.56
N ALA A 160 38.83 35.01 5.68
CA ALA A 160 39.23 35.29 4.30
C ALA A 160 40.68 35.79 4.23
N ALA A 161 41.48 35.16 3.35
CA ALA A 161 42.80 35.64 2.97
C ALA A 161 42.68 36.94 2.17
N GLY A 162 42.44 38.04 2.87
CA GLY A 162 42.65 39.40 2.41
C GLY A 162 43.80 40.03 3.19
N PRO A 163 44.52 41.02 2.65
CA PRO A 163 45.58 41.70 3.38
C PRO A 163 45.02 42.24 4.70
N PRO A 164 45.75 42.08 5.83
CA PRO A 164 45.27 42.50 7.13
C PRO A 164 44.95 44.01 7.11
N PRO A 165 43.89 44.44 7.82
CA PRO A 165 43.52 45.85 7.86
C PRO A 165 44.69 46.69 8.40
N LEU A 166 44.87 47.89 7.83
CA LEU A 166 45.97 48.80 8.15
C LEU A 166 46.03 49.03 9.69
N PRO A 167 47.21 48.91 10.33
CA PRO A 167 47.33 49.14 11.77
C PRO A 167 47.04 50.60 12.10
N LYS A 168 46.37 50.85 13.24
CA LYS A 168 45.99 52.20 13.70
C LYS A 168 47.18 53.18 13.74
N ALA A 169 48.38 52.70 14.03
CA ALA A 169 49.60 53.51 14.03
C ALA A 169 49.89 54.16 12.66
N ALA A 170 49.60 53.47 11.55
CA ALA A 170 49.81 54.00 10.21
C ALA A 170 48.79 55.11 9.87
N LEU A 171 47.56 55.01 10.39
CA LEU A 171 46.53 56.04 10.24
C LEU A 171 46.86 57.31 11.04
N GLU A 172 47.42 57.16 12.23
CA GLU A 172 47.85 58.30 13.05
C GLU A 172 49.04 59.03 12.41
N ALA A 173 50.03 58.30 11.88
CA ALA A 173 51.19 58.88 11.22
C ALA A 173 50.83 59.77 10.00
N ALA A 174 49.82 59.38 9.21
CA ALA A 174 49.37 60.15 8.06
C ALA A 174 48.81 61.54 8.44
N LYS A 175 48.23 61.69 9.65
CA LYS A 175 47.70 62.98 10.13
C LYS A 175 48.82 63.98 10.45
N HIS A 176 49.98 63.49 10.89
CA HIS A 176 51.11 64.33 11.26
C HIS A 176 52.02 64.70 10.08
N ALA A 177 51.87 64.06 8.92
CA ALA A 177 52.76 64.23 7.76
C ALA A 177 52.43 65.47 6.88
N ALA A 178 51.37 66.22 7.20
CA ALA A 178 50.98 67.41 6.43
C ALA A 178 51.82 68.64 6.82
N VAL A 179 53.10 68.67 6.43
CA VAL A 179 53.94 69.88 6.46
C VAL A 179 53.77 70.62 5.13
N PRO A 180 53.33 71.90 5.10
CA PRO A 180 53.22 72.64 3.87
C PRO A 180 54.62 72.94 3.30
N ILE A 181 54.82 72.62 2.03
CA ILE A 181 56.06 72.89 1.30
C ILE A 181 56.16 74.41 1.04
N PRO A 182 57.27 75.08 1.36
CA PRO A 182 57.42 76.51 1.12
C PRO A 182 57.46 76.81 -0.40
N GLN A 183 56.66 77.77 -0.86
CA GLN A 183 56.70 78.24 -2.24
C GLN A 183 57.89 79.19 -2.43
N GLY A 184 58.92 78.72 -3.12
CA GLY A 184 60.02 79.57 -3.59
C GLY A 184 59.59 80.40 -4.80
N SER A 185 59.76 81.71 -4.71
CA SER A 185 59.59 82.69 -5.80
C SER A 185 60.69 82.55 -6.86
N VAL A 186 60.32 82.54 -8.13
CA VAL A 186 61.24 82.54 -9.29
C VAL A 186 61.48 84.01 -9.73
N PRO A 187 62.73 84.46 -9.95
CA PRO A 187 63.01 85.82 -10.43
C PRO A 187 62.90 85.96 -11.96
N GLU A 188 62.80 87.22 -12.38
CA GLU A 188 62.57 87.84 -13.72
C GLU A 188 63.28 87.20 -14.93
#